data_AF-A0A659UN12-F1
#
_entry.id   AF-A0A659UN12-F1
#
_cell.length_a   1.000
_cell.length_b   1.000
_cell.length_c   1.000
_cell.angle_alpha   90.00
_cell.angle_beta   90.00
_cell.angle_gamma   90.00
#
_symmetry.space_group_name_H-M   'P 1'
#
loop_
_entity.id
_entity.type
_entity.pdbx_description
1 polymer ?
#
loop_
_entity_poly.entity_id
_entity_poly.type
_entity_poly.pdbx_seq_one_letter_code
_entity_poly.pdbx_strand_id
1 'polypeptide(L)'
;LDQVVKNLNLVNDPEFNGQGSGGLGVMSLIRSIVSRHDGPGGVDEVRRQALAVGNLAKSLSVERTGKTFVISVSAVTQNGEKSALIANTTRTVFQQEAAKYQSDMAGRATNELTSKLDDLRKGVEAAERKVEDF
;
A
#
# COMPACT_ATOMS: atom_id res chain seq x y z
N LEU A 1 -2.41 0.86 -2.65
CA LEU A 1 -2.40 0.50 -4.09
C LEU A 1 -1.07 -0.09 -4.53
N ASP A 2 0.05 0.26 -3.87
CA ASP A 2 1.38 -0.31 -4.16
C ASP A 2 1.41 -1.84 -4.18
N GLN A 3 0.78 -2.50 -3.21
CA GLN A 3 0.69 -3.96 -3.19
C GLN A 3 -0.08 -4.53 -4.37
N VAL A 4 -1.11 -3.84 -4.88
CA VAL A 4 -1.84 -4.28 -6.08
C VAL A 4 -0.96 -4.14 -7.32
N VAL A 5 -0.27 -3.00 -7.47
CA VAL A 5 0.71 -2.76 -8.54
C VAL A 5 1.81 -3.83 -8.54
N LYS A 6 2.32 -4.17 -7.35
CA LYS A 6 3.33 -5.21 -7.18
C LYS A 6 2.79 -6.60 -7.53
N ASN A 7 1.64 -6.98 -6.98
CA ASN A 7 1.04 -8.31 -7.16
C ASN A 7 0.67 -8.58 -8.63
N LEU A 8 0.26 -7.55 -9.37
CA LEU A 8 -0.10 -7.65 -10.78
C LEU A 8 1.00 -7.21 -11.73
N ASN A 9 2.18 -6.86 -11.20
CA ASN A 9 3.32 -6.36 -11.99
C ASN A 9 2.96 -5.21 -12.94
N LEU A 10 2.11 -4.27 -12.49
CA LEU A 10 1.57 -3.20 -13.34
C LEU A 10 2.63 -2.21 -13.82
N VAL A 11 3.80 -2.18 -13.20
CA VAL A 11 4.97 -1.43 -13.69
C VAL A 11 5.44 -1.88 -15.07
N ASN A 12 5.10 -3.10 -15.48
CA ASN A 12 5.40 -3.67 -16.80
C ASN A 12 4.17 -3.72 -17.72
N ASP A 13 2.99 -3.32 -17.24
CA ASP A 13 1.76 -3.32 -18.04
C ASP A 13 1.66 -2.00 -18.85
N PRO A 14 1.45 -2.04 -20.18
CA PRO A 14 1.40 -0.86 -21.02
C PRO A 14 0.32 0.15 -20.61
N GLU A 15 -0.80 -0.30 -20.04
CA GLU A 15 -1.89 0.58 -19.60
C GLU A 15 -1.51 1.40 -18.36
N PHE A 16 -0.56 0.91 -17.56
CA PHE A 16 -0.21 1.49 -16.26
C PHE A 16 1.21 2.07 -16.21
N ASN A 17 2.13 1.57 -17.04
CA ASN A 17 3.53 2.02 -17.08
C ASN A 17 3.76 3.31 -17.88
N GLY A 18 2.70 3.90 -18.48
CA GLY A 18 2.77 5.14 -19.24
C GLY A 18 3.13 4.97 -20.73
N GLN A 19 3.16 3.74 -21.26
CA GLN A 19 3.42 3.47 -22.68
C GLN A 19 2.14 3.37 -23.54
N GLY A 20 0.99 3.07 -22.93
CA GLY A 20 -0.24 2.66 -23.63
C GLY A 20 -1.30 3.73 -23.91
N SER A 21 -1.00 5.03 -23.76
CA SER A 21 -1.95 6.08 -24.19
C SER A 21 -1.46 6.76 -25.46
N GLY A 22 -2.18 6.51 -26.55
CA GLY A 22 -2.05 7.21 -27.81
C GLY A 22 -2.30 8.70 -27.63
N GLY A 23 -1.21 9.46 -27.66
CA GLY A 23 -1.18 10.91 -27.75
C GLY A 23 0.13 11.29 -28.45
N LEU A 24 0.09 11.27 -29.78
CA LEU A 24 1.19 11.67 -30.66
C LEU A 24 1.66 13.08 -30.30
N GLY A 25 2.97 13.27 -30.09
CA GLY A 25 3.61 14.59 -30.28
C GLY A 25 4.72 14.98 -29.32
N VAL A 26 4.60 14.75 -28.00
CA VAL A 26 5.50 15.44 -27.03
C VAL A 26 6.47 14.53 -26.26
N MET A 27 6.14 13.25 -26.03
CA MET A 27 7.02 12.36 -25.25
C MET A 27 8.22 11.83 -26.03
N SER A 28 8.16 11.87 -27.37
CA SER A 28 9.29 11.45 -28.23
C SER A 28 10.44 12.48 -28.22
N LEU A 29 10.15 13.76 -27.92
CA LEU A 29 11.16 14.81 -27.80
C LEU A 29 11.87 14.81 -26.43
N ILE A 30 11.30 14.16 -25.41
CA ILE A 30 11.96 14.00 -24.10
C ILE A 30 12.89 12.78 -24.10
N ARG A 31 12.57 11.72 -24.89
CA ARG A 31 13.45 10.55 -25.04
C ARG A 31 14.82 10.87 -25.65
N SER A 32 14.94 11.89 -26.51
CA SER A 32 16.23 12.27 -27.10
C SER A 32 17.20 12.91 -26.09
N ILE A 33 16.70 13.37 -24.94
CA ILE A 33 17.50 13.95 -23.85
C ILE A 33 17.77 12.91 -22.74
N VAL A 34 16.87 11.94 -22.56
CA VAL A 34 16.95 10.89 -21.53
C VAL A 34 17.83 9.69 -21.92
N SER A 35 18.19 9.49 -23.20
CA SER A 35 19.17 8.45 -23.58
C SER A 35 20.63 8.79 -23.24
N ARG A 36 20.90 9.89 -22.52
CA ARG A 36 22.27 10.33 -22.12
C ARG A 36 22.55 10.29 -20.61
N HIS A 37 21.65 9.78 -19.78
CA HIS A 37 21.90 9.66 -18.36
C HIS A 37 21.33 8.34 -17.83
N ASP A 38 22.18 7.31 -17.85
CA ASP A 38 22.11 6.22 -16.88
C ASP A 38 22.21 6.83 -15.47
N GLY A 39 21.07 7.20 -14.90
CA GLY A 39 20.93 7.52 -13.49
C GLY A 39 20.92 6.22 -12.66
N PRO A 40 21.19 6.30 -11.35
CA PRO A 40 21.18 5.11 -10.48
C PRO A 40 19.81 4.43 -10.56
N GLY A 41 19.80 3.17 -11.02
CA GLY A 41 18.57 2.44 -11.42
C GLY A 41 17.43 2.40 -10.40
N GLY A 42 17.69 2.71 -9.12
CA GLY A 42 16.66 2.85 -8.09
C GLY A 42 15.74 4.07 -8.27
N VAL A 43 16.22 5.18 -8.83
CA VAL A 43 15.37 6.38 -9.04
C VAL A 43 14.33 6.14 -10.13
N ASP A 44 14.68 5.37 -11.14
CA ASP A 44 13.78 5.04 -12.23
C ASP A 44 12.73 4.01 -11.82
N GLU A 45 13.07 3.06 -10.94
CA GLU A 45 12.11 2.10 -10.40
C GLU A 45 11.02 2.77 -9.55
N VAL A 46 11.42 3.65 -8.62
CA VAL A 46 10.47 4.42 -7.81
C VAL A 46 9.55 5.27 -8.67
N ARG A 47 10.07 5.89 -9.73
CA ARG A 47 9.27 6.67 -10.68
C ARG A 47 8.27 5.80 -11.44
N ARG A 48 8.67 4.63 -11.93
CA ARG A 48 7.77 3.69 -12.62
C ARG A 48 6.68 3.17 -11.70
N GLN A 49 7.03 2.84 -10.45
CA GLN A 49 6.08 2.41 -9.44
C GLN A 49 5.05 3.51 -9.16
N ALA A 50 5.49 4.74 -8.91
CA ALA A 50 4.58 5.88 -8.65
C ALA A 50 3.64 6.15 -9.84
N LEU A 51 4.14 6.04 -11.07
CA LEU A 51 3.33 6.18 -12.29
C LEU A 51 2.27 5.07 -12.38
N ALA A 52 2.67 3.81 -12.16
CA ALA A 52 1.74 2.68 -12.18
C ALA A 52 0.65 2.80 -11.11
N VAL A 53 1.02 3.24 -9.90
CA VAL A 53 0.06 3.54 -8.83
C VAL A 53 -0.90 4.65 -9.23
N GLY A 54 -0.37 5.74 -9.80
CA GLY A 54 -1.19 6.88 -10.24
C GLY A 54 -2.18 6.50 -11.34
N ASN A 55 -1.76 5.68 -12.31
CA ASN A 55 -2.64 5.18 -13.37
C ASN A 55 -3.65 4.16 -12.84
N LEU A 56 -3.23 3.27 -11.93
CA LEU A 56 -4.13 2.34 -11.25
C LEU A 56 -5.22 3.11 -10.50
N ALA A 57 -4.86 4.15 -9.75
CA ALA A 57 -5.81 4.98 -9.01
C ALA A 57 -6.85 5.64 -9.94
N LYS A 58 -6.45 6.06 -11.15
CA LYS A 58 -7.39 6.62 -12.15
C LYS A 58 -8.34 5.57 -12.74
N SER A 59 -7.86 4.33 -12.87
CA SER A 59 -8.65 3.22 -13.41
C SER A 59 -9.62 2.60 -12.40
N LEU A 60 -9.42 2.85 -11.11
CA LEU A 60 -10.16 2.22 -10.02
C LEU A 60 -11.23 3.17 -9.48
N SER A 61 -12.45 2.68 -9.35
CA SER A 61 -13.55 3.35 -8.64
C SER A 61 -13.92 2.56 -7.40
N VAL A 62 -14.04 3.25 -6.27
CA VAL A 62 -14.48 2.68 -4.99
C VAL A 62 -15.59 3.56 -4.44
N GLU A 63 -16.78 3.00 -4.32
CA GLU A 63 -17.95 3.73 -3.88
C GLU A 63 -18.82 2.90 -2.94
N ARG A 64 -19.54 3.57 -2.04
CA ARG A 64 -20.57 2.94 -1.23
C ARG A 64 -21.89 2.94 -2.01
N THR A 65 -22.49 1.77 -2.20
CA THR A 65 -23.74 1.64 -2.95
C THR A 65 -24.91 2.18 -2.13
N GLY A 66 -25.38 3.39 -2.46
CA GLY A 66 -26.55 4.02 -1.84
C GLY A 66 -26.42 4.19 -0.32
N LYS A 67 -27.48 3.85 0.42
CA LYS A 67 -27.52 3.89 1.90
C LYS A 67 -27.14 2.55 2.56
N THR A 68 -26.48 1.66 1.83
CA THR A 68 -26.15 0.32 2.33
C THR A 68 -24.74 0.26 2.92
N PHE A 69 -24.39 -0.87 3.54
CA PHE A 69 -23.02 -1.18 3.98
C PHE A 69 -22.19 -1.87 2.89
N VAL A 70 -22.67 -1.91 1.65
CA VAL A 70 -21.96 -2.53 0.52
C VAL A 70 -21.01 -1.52 -0.10
N ILE A 71 -19.74 -1.92 -0.25
CA ILE A 71 -18.73 -1.18 -0.98
C ILE A 71 -18.53 -1.86 -2.33
N SER A 72 -18.73 -1.11 -3.41
CA SER A 72 -18.42 -1.53 -4.76
C SER A 72 -17.00 -1.13 -5.12
N VAL A 73 -16.24 -2.07 -5.68
CA VAL A 73 -14.90 -1.86 -6.22
C VAL A 73 -14.95 -2.24 -7.68
N SER A 74 -14.68 -1.27 -8.56
CA SER A 74 -14.68 -1.46 -10.01
C SER A 74 -13.36 -0.98 -10.59
N ALA A 75 -12.89 -1.64 -11.65
CA ALA A 75 -11.73 -1.21 -12.42
C ALA A 75 -12.09 -1.13 -13.89
N VAL A 76 -11.52 -0.15 -14.61
CA VAL A 76 -11.74 0.04 -16.04
C VAL A 76 -10.39 -0.08 -16.76
N THR A 77 -10.29 -1.08 -17.63
CA THR A 77 -9.12 -1.33 -18.49
C THR A 77 -9.57 -1.67 -19.90
N GLN A 78 -8.63 -1.88 -20.82
CA GLN A 78 -8.92 -2.29 -22.20
C GLN A 78 -9.46 -3.73 -22.32
N ASN A 79 -9.39 -4.53 -21.25
CA ASN A 79 -9.82 -5.93 -21.23
C ASN A 79 -10.64 -6.25 -19.97
N GLY A 80 -11.82 -6.83 -20.13
CA GLY A 80 -12.73 -7.15 -19.02
C GLY A 80 -12.15 -8.12 -17.99
N GLU A 81 -11.36 -9.11 -18.41
CA GLU A 81 -10.67 -10.04 -17.49
C GLU A 81 -9.62 -9.31 -16.66
N LYS A 82 -8.87 -8.38 -17.26
CA LYS A 82 -7.90 -7.54 -16.54
C LYS A 82 -8.60 -6.63 -15.53
N SER A 83 -9.74 -6.04 -15.92
CA SER A 83 -10.58 -5.24 -15.01
C SER A 83 -11.04 -6.06 -13.80
N ALA A 84 -11.57 -7.27 -14.04
CA ALA A 84 -11.99 -8.17 -12.98
C ALA A 84 -10.82 -8.58 -12.07
N LEU A 85 -9.66 -8.88 -12.66
CA LEU A 85 -8.45 -9.23 -11.92
C LEU A 85 -8.02 -8.10 -10.99
N ILE A 86 -7.94 -6.87 -11.49
CA ILE A 86 -7.57 -5.69 -10.69
C ILE A 86 -8.56 -5.47 -9.53
N ALA A 87 -9.86 -5.52 -9.79
CA ALA A 87 -10.88 -5.35 -8.76
C ALA A 87 -10.77 -6.44 -7.67
N ASN A 88 -10.61 -7.70 -8.07
CA ASN A 88 -10.45 -8.84 -7.16
C ASN A 88 -9.16 -8.74 -6.33
N THR A 89 -8.03 -8.41 -6.96
CA THR A 89 -6.76 -8.23 -6.25
C THR A 89 -6.83 -7.06 -5.27
N THR A 90 -7.50 -5.96 -5.65
CA THR A 90 -7.71 -4.81 -4.75
C THR A 90 -8.49 -5.22 -3.51
N ARG A 91 -9.57 -6.00 -3.68
CA ARG A 91 -10.32 -6.56 -2.56
C ARG A 91 -9.43 -7.42 -1.64
N THR A 92 -8.66 -8.34 -2.22
CA THR A 92 -7.78 -9.24 -1.44
C THR A 92 -6.73 -8.47 -0.65
N VAL A 93 -6.05 -7.51 -1.30
CA VAL A 93 -5.06 -6.66 -0.65
C VAL A 93 -5.70 -5.84 0.48
N PHE A 94 -6.88 -5.27 0.26
CA PHE A 94 -7.59 -4.54 1.31
C PHE A 94 -7.88 -5.41 2.54
N GLN A 95 -8.34 -6.65 2.33
CA GLN A 95 -8.60 -7.59 3.42
C GLN A 95 -7.32 -7.93 4.20
N GLN A 96 -6.20 -8.15 3.49
CA GLN A 96 -4.91 -8.43 4.10
C GLN A 96 -4.40 -7.25 4.93
N GLU A 97 -4.44 -6.04 4.38
CA GLU A 97 -4.04 -4.82 5.10
C GLU A 97 -4.95 -4.58 6.31
N ALA A 98 -6.28 -4.75 6.17
CA ALA A 98 -7.20 -4.61 7.29
C ALA A 98 -6.89 -5.60 8.43
N ALA A 99 -6.62 -6.87 8.10
CA ALA A 99 -6.23 -7.87 9.09
C ALA A 99 -4.90 -7.52 9.77
N LYS A 100 -3.91 -7.05 9.00
CA LYS A 100 -2.63 -6.59 9.53
C LYS A 100 -2.80 -5.39 10.47
N TYR A 101 -3.57 -4.38 10.08
CA TYR A 101 -3.86 -3.23 10.94
C TYR A 101 -4.54 -3.65 12.25
N GLN A 102 -5.49 -4.60 12.21
CA GLN A 102 -6.12 -5.13 13.42
C GLN A 102 -5.12 -5.87 14.32
N SER A 103 -4.26 -6.70 13.74
CA SER A 103 -3.20 -7.42 14.46
C SER A 103 -2.21 -6.46 15.11
N ASP A 104 -1.75 -5.43 14.38
CA ASP A 104 -0.79 -4.45 14.88
C ASP A 104 -1.39 -3.61 16.03
N MET A 105 -2.68 -3.29 15.96
CA MET A 105 -3.39 -2.62 17.07
C MET A 105 -3.49 -3.51 18.32
N ALA A 106 -3.83 -4.79 18.15
CA ALA A 106 -3.89 -5.73 19.27
C ALA A 106 -2.51 -5.94 19.91
N GLY A 107 -1.45 -6.07 19.10
CA GLY A 107 -0.07 -6.20 19.59
C GLY A 107 0.39 -5.00 20.41
N ARG A 108 0.05 -3.78 19.97
CA ARG A 108 0.34 -2.54 20.74
C ARG A 108 -0.32 -2.54 22.11
N ALA A 109 -1.61 -2.89 22.19
CA ALA A 109 -2.34 -2.94 23.46
C ALA A 109 -1.75 -3.98 24.43
N THR A 110 -1.40 -5.17 23.92
CA THR A 110 -0.72 -6.20 24.72
C THR A 110 0.63 -5.73 25.23
N ASN A 111 1.44 -5.09 24.38
CA ASN A 111 2.75 -4.58 24.78
C ASN A 111 2.63 -3.50 25.88
N GLU A 112 1.64 -2.63 25.78
CA GLU A 112 1.40 -1.61 26.81
C GLU A 112 0.97 -2.22 28.14
N LEU A 113 0.11 -3.24 28.12
CA LEU A 113 -0.28 -3.98 29.33
C LEU A 113 0.91 -4.67 29.97
N THR A 114 1.72 -5.38 29.19
CA THR A 114 2.94 -6.04 29.69
C THR A 114 3.91 -5.03 30.30
N SER A 115 4.11 -3.87 29.66
CA SER A 115 4.96 -2.80 30.21
C SER A 115 4.44 -2.30 31.56
N LYS A 116 3.13 -2.08 31.70
CA LYS A 116 2.54 -1.63 32.97
C LYS A 116 2.69 -2.70 34.06
N LEU A 117 2.53 -3.98 33.72
CA LEU A 117 2.73 -5.09 34.67
C LEU A 117 4.19 -5.17 35.14
N ASP A 118 5.15 -4.99 34.24
CA ASP A 118 6.58 -4.95 34.58
C ASP A 118 6.91 -3.76 35.50
N ASP A 119 6.35 -2.59 35.24
CA ASP A 119 6.55 -1.40 36.08
C ASP A 119 5.93 -1.58 37.46
N LEU A 120 4.74 -2.18 37.55
CA LEU A 120 4.10 -2.51 38.83
C LEU A 120 4.95 -3.50 39.63
N ARG A 121 5.47 -4.56 38.99
CA ARG A 121 6.35 -5.53 39.63
C ARG A 121 7.60 -4.85 40.21
N LYS A 122 8.28 -4.01 39.42
CA LYS A 122 9.44 -3.25 39.90
C LYS A 122 9.10 -2.32 41.06
N GLY A 123 7.93 -1.69 41.02
CA GLY A 123 7.43 -0.84 42.10
C GLY A 123 7.22 -1.60 43.41
N VAL A 124 6.65 -2.80 43.34
CA VAL A 124 6.47 -3.68 44.51
C VAL A 124 7.82 -4.13 45.07
N GLU A 125 8.72 -4.65 44.22
CA GLU A 125 10.07 -5.08 44.65
C GLU A 125 10.85 -3.93 45.33
N ALA A 126 10.71 -2.70 44.83
CA ALA A 126 11.33 -1.52 45.43
C ALA A 126 10.69 -1.12 46.77
N ALA A 127 9.38 -1.31 46.93
CA ALA A 127 8.67 -1.05 48.18
C ALA A 127 9.03 -2.07 49.27
N GLU A 128 9.15 -3.35 48.91
CA GLU A 128 9.54 -4.43 49.83
C GLU A 128 10.94 -4.19 50.40
N ARG A 129 11.94 -3.87 49.55
CA ARG A 129 13.30 -3.54 50.03
C ARG A 129 13.33 -2.38 51.01
N LYS A 130 12.50 -1.35 50.77
CA LYS A 130 12.40 -0.20 51.68
C LYS A 130 11.80 -0.58 53.03
N VAL A 131 11.03 -1.65 53.14
CA VAL A 131 10.51 -2.14 54.44
C VAL A 131 11.57 -2.98 55.15
N GLU A 132 12.37 -3.77 54.42
CA GLU A 132 13.47 -4.55 54.99
C GLU A 132 14.63 -3.69 55.55
N ASP A 133 14.84 -2.50 54.98
CA ASP A 133 15.89 -1.57 55.42
C ASP A 133 15.54 -0.78 56.71
N PHE A 134 14.30 -0.86 57.22
CA PHE A 134 13.81 -0.19 58.45
C PHE A 134 13.65 -1.15 59.63
#